data_AF-A0AA40P9J3-F1
#
_entry.id   AF-A0AA40P9J3-F1
#
_cell.length_a   1.000
_cell.length_b   1.000
_cell.length_c   1.000
_cell.angle_alpha   90.00
_cell.angle_beta   90.00
_cell.angle_gamma   90.00
#
_symmetry.space_group_name_H-M   'P 1'
#
loop_
_entity.id
_entity.type
_entity.pdbx_description
1 polymer ?
#
loop_
_entity_poly.entity_id
_entity_poly.type
_entity_poly.pdbx_seq_one_letter_code
_entity_poly.pdbx_strand_id
1 'polypeptide(L)'
;MKWNEKWMWGAIVFYIVSVAGVYIFNLHDYPFSKSPGDWGTIGDYFGGLINPPTSLIALYFFIKTYLSQKEELSATKIALEDSAKHQEALAKAQILSIQAAAKFEEIKFWSSEVERCTIATNNNRKTWNLNGKQLFTDEEIHGYRLSCFAMMDKLLKESKLLQVEVEDLRKQP
;
A
#
# COMPACT_ATOMS: atom_id res chain seq x y z
N MET A 1 -15.75 -11.08 19.45
CA MET A 1 -16.21 -11.28 20.85
C MET A 1 -15.40 -10.35 21.74
N LYS A 2 -15.92 -9.16 22.09
CA LYS A 2 -15.18 -8.20 22.94
C LYS A 2 -15.32 -8.63 24.39
N TRP A 3 -14.25 -9.17 24.97
CA TRP A 3 -14.22 -9.60 26.37
C TRP A 3 -14.15 -8.38 27.29
N ASN A 4 -14.93 -8.38 28.37
CA ASN A 4 -14.99 -7.29 29.34
C ASN A 4 -13.88 -7.49 30.38
N GLU A 5 -12.71 -6.88 30.12
CA GLU A 5 -11.49 -6.99 30.95
C GLU A 5 -11.69 -6.55 32.41
N LYS A 6 -12.76 -5.79 32.69
CA LYS A 6 -13.12 -5.31 34.03
C LYS A 6 -13.31 -6.44 35.05
N TRP A 7 -13.81 -7.60 34.63
CA TRP A 7 -14.00 -8.75 35.51
C TRP A 7 -12.69 -9.38 35.98
N MET A 8 -11.65 -9.37 35.13
CA MET A 8 -10.33 -9.85 35.51
C MET A 8 -9.65 -8.95 36.54
N TRP A 9 -9.70 -7.63 36.34
CA TRP A 9 -9.18 -6.68 37.33
C TRP A 9 -9.90 -6.82 38.67
N GLY A 10 -11.22 -7.03 38.64
CA GLY A 10 -12.00 -7.35 39.84
C GLY A 10 -11.53 -8.63 40.53
N ALA A 11 -11.27 -9.70 39.77
CA ALA A 11 -10.79 -10.97 40.31
C ALA A 11 -9.38 -10.86 40.92
N ILE A 12 -8.47 -10.10 40.29
CA ILE A 12 -7.11 -9.86 40.80
C ILE A 12 -7.16 -9.07 42.12
N VAL A 13 -7.94 -7.99 42.17
CA VAL A 13 -8.10 -7.19 43.39
C VAL A 13 -8.74 -8.02 44.50
N PHE A 14 -9.77 -8.81 44.18
CA PHE A 14 -10.42 -9.70 45.13
C PHE A 14 -9.44 -10.74 45.71
N TYR A 15 -8.62 -11.35 44.85
CA TYR A 15 -7.59 -12.30 45.29
C TYR A 15 -6.59 -11.63 46.23
N ILE A 16 -6.04 -10.47 45.88
CA ILE A 16 -5.09 -9.73 46.73
C ILE A 16 -5.73 -9.36 48.08
N VAL A 17 -6.97 -8.86 48.07
CA VAL A 17 -7.71 -8.50 49.29
C VAL A 17 -8.03 -9.73 50.14
N SER A 18 -8.37 -10.86 49.53
CA SER A 18 -8.64 -12.10 50.27
C SER A 18 -7.40 -12.64 50.96
N VAL A 19 -6.25 -12.60 50.29
CA VAL A 19 -4.95 -13.03 50.80
C VAL A 19 -4.50 -12.12 51.95
N ALA A 20 -4.64 -10.79 51.79
CA ALA A 20 -4.37 -9.82 52.84
C ALA A 20 -5.36 -9.94 54.02
N GLY A 21 -6.63 -10.24 53.75
CA GLY A 21 -7.66 -10.41 54.76
C GLY A 21 -7.43 -11.63 55.65
N VAL A 22 -7.10 -12.78 55.05
CA VAL A 22 -6.74 -14.01 55.79
C VAL A 22 -5.51 -13.79 56.66
N TYR A 23 -4.54 -12.99 56.17
CA TYR A 23 -3.34 -12.63 56.91
C TYR A 23 -3.66 -11.77 58.15
N ILE A 24 -4.40 -10.66 57.97
CA ILE A 24 -4.77 -9.77 59.07
C ILE A 24 -5.60 -10.55 60.11
N PHE A 25 -6.49 -11.43 59.66
CA PHE A 25 -7.30 -12.25 60.55
C PHE A 25 -6.48 -13.26 61.38
N ASN A 26 -5.44 -13.88 60.80
CA ASN A 26 -4.61 -14.86 61.52
C ASN A 26 -3.50 -14.23 62.38
N LEU A 27 -3.00 -13.04 62.03
CA LEU A 27 -1.89 -12.40 62.73
C LEU A 27 -2.31 -11.26 63.68
N HIS A 28 -3.61 -10.98 63.83
CA HIS A 28 -4.09 -9.86 64.66
C HIS A 28 -3.60 -9.92 66.12
N ASP A 29 -3.31 -11.11 66.65
CA ASP A 29 -2.85 -11.32 68.02
C ASP A 29 -1.32 -11.30 68.18
N TYR A 30 -0.55 -11.25 67.08
CA TYR A 30 0.92 -11.29 67.13
C TYR A 30 1.54 -9.88 67.07
N PRO A 31 2.52 -9.56 67.93
CA PRO A 31 3.22 -8.28 67.87
C PRO A 31 4.05 -8.16 66.60
N PHE A 32 4.16 -6.95 66.04
CA PHE A 32 5.01 -6.68 64.88
C PHE A 32 6.46 -7.10 65.13
N SER A 33 6.98 -8.01 64.31
CA SER A 33 8.37 -8.44 64.43
C SER A 33 9.34 -7.33 63.98
N LYS A 34 10.39 -7.13 64.77
CA LYS A 34 11.52 -6.25 64.46
C LYS A 34 12.64 -6.97 63.68
N SER A 35 12.53 -8.28 63.52
CA SER A 35 13.50 -9.10 62.79
C SER A 35 13.17 -9.07 61.29
N PRO A 36 14.09 -8.62 60.42
CA PRO A 36 13.88 -8.67 58.97
C PRO A 36 13.69 -10.08 58.40
N GLY A 37 14.20 -11.11 59.08
CA GLY A 37 14.09 -12.51 58.64
C GLY A 37 12.65 -13.03 58.62
N ASP A 38 11.83 -12.61 59.59
CA ASP A 38 10.44 -13.05 59.72
C ASP A 38 9.59 -12.49 58.56
N TRP A 39 9.90 -11.28 58.11
CA TRP A 39 9.28 -10.66 56.93
C TRP A 39 9.69 -11.37 55.63
N GLY A 40 10.91 -11.89 55.55
CA GLY A 40 11.37 -12.70 54.43
C GLY A 40 10.57 -13.99 54.26
N THR A 41 10.36 -14.74 55.36
CA THR A 41 9.58 -15.98 55.34
C THR A 41 8.12 -15.77 54.93
N ILE A 42 7.52 -14.65 55.33
CA ILE A 42 6.17 -14.25 54.89
C ILE A 42 6.16 -13.98 53.38
N GLY A 43 7.17 -13.27 52.88
CA GLY A 43 7.36 -13.02 51.45
C GLY A 43 7.48 -14.32 50.64
N ASP A 44 8.21 -15.31 51.16
CA ASP A 44 8.40 -16.61 50.50
C ASP A 44 7.09 -17.43 50.44
N TYR A 45 6.26 -17.38 51.48
CA TYR A 45 4.95 -18.05 51.50
C TYR A 45 4.00 -17.45 50.45
N PHE A 46 3.88 -16.12 50.39
CA PHE A 46 3.04 -15.47 49.38
C PHE A 46 3.64 -15.62 47.98
N GLY A 47 4.96 -15.52 47.84
CA GLY A 47 5.67 -15.78 46.59
C GLY A 47 5.38 -17.19 46.07
N GLY A 48 5.44 -18.21 46.94
CA GLY A 48 5.13 -19.59 46.60
C GLY A 48 3.67 -19.84 46.20
N LEU A 49 2.72 -19.12 46.80
CA LEU A 49 1.29 -19.27 46.50
C LEU A 49 0.85 -18.50 45.25
N ILE A 50 1.41 -17.29 45.04
CA ILE A 50 1.04 -16.38 43.95
C ILE A 50 1.76 -16.75 42.64
N ASN A 51 3.00 -17.22 42.72
CA ASN A 51 3.85 -17.41 41.54
C ASN A 51 3.35 -18.50 40.56
N PRO A 52 2.95 -19.71 41.00
CA PRO A 52 2.42 -20.72 40.09
C PRO A 52 1.17 -20.31 39.30
N PRO A 53 0.09 -19.76 39.92
CA PRO A 53 -1.07 -19.31 39.14
C PRO A 53 -0.74 -18.10 38.27
N THR A 54 0.11 -17.17 38.74
CA THR A 54 0.53 -16.00 37.94
C THR A 54 1.30 -16.41 36.70
N SER A 55 2.21 -17.38 36.82
CA SER A 55 3.00 -17.90 35.69
C SER A 55 2.11 -18.59 34.64
N LEU A 56 1.09 -19.34 35.07
CA LEU A 56 0.13 -19.97 34.16
C LEU A 56 -0.72 -18.93 33.42
N ILE A 57 -1.19 -17.89 34.12
CA ILE A 57 -1.95 -16.79 33.52
C ILE A 57 -1.08 -16.04 32.52
N ALA A 58 0.17 -15.73 32.87
CA ALA A 58 1.12 -15.06 31.99
C ALA A 58 1.38 -15.88 30.72
N LEU A 59 1.59 -17.20 30.86
CA LEU A 59 1.79 -18.10 29.73
C LEU A 59 0.54 -18.16 28.83
N TYR A 60 -0.65 -18.22 29.40
CA TYR A 60 -1.90 -18.16 28.64
C TYR A 60 -2.00 -16.88 27.80
N PHE A 61 -1.74 -15.72 28.40
CA PHE A 61 -1.75 -14.44 27.68
C PHE A 61 -0.68 -14.38 26.60
N PHE A 62 0.51 -14.90 26.88
CA PHE A 62 1.60 -14.96 25.93
C PHE A 62 1.23 -15.79 24.70
N ILE A 63 0.71 -17.01 24.90
CA ILE A 63 0.28 -17.89 23.80
C ILE A 63 -0.83 -17.23 22.99
N LYS A 64 -1.84 -16.64 23.66
CA LYS A 64 -2.94 -15.96 22.98
C LYS A 64 -2.45 -14.78 22.13
N THR A 65 -1.56 -13.96 22.69
CA THR A 65 -0.96 -12.82 21.99
C THR A 65 -0.16 -13.29 20.79
N TYR A 66 0.65 -14.34 20.96
CA TYR A 66 1.45 -14.91 19.89
C TYR A 66 0.59 -15.44 18.73
N LEU A 67 -0.51 -16.14 19.03
CA LEU A 67 -1.44 -16.62 18.00
C LEU A 67 -2.12 -15.45 17.27
N SER A 68 -2.58 -14.44 18.00
CA SER A 68 -3.17 -13.22 17.42
C SER A 68 -2.18 -12.50 16.50
N GLN A 69 -0.93 -12.33 16.94
CA GLN A 69 0.14 -11.71 16.14
C GLN A 69 0.43 -12.51 14.87
N LYS A 70 0.39 -13.85 14.93
CA LYS A 70 0.59 -14.70 13.75
C LYS A 70 -0.54 -14.56 12.73
N GLU A 71 -1.79 -14.49 13.20
CA GLU A 71 -2.95 -14.25 12.34
C GLU A 71 -2.89 -12.87 11.68
N GLU A 72 -2.60 -11.83 12.45
CA GLU A 72 -2.42 -10.46 11.95
C GLU A 72 -1.29 -10.39 10.92
N LEU A 73 -0.15 -11.06 11.18
CA LEU A 73 0.96 -11.12 10.23
C LEU A 73 0.56 -11.82 8.93
N SER A 74 -0.22 -12.91 9.01
CA SER A 74 -0.73 -13.61 7.83
C SER A 74 -1.67 -12.74 7.03
N ALA A 75 -2.62 -12.06 7.68
CA ALA A 75 -3.55 -11.14 7.03
C ALA A 75 -2.81 -9.95 6.40
N THR A 76 -1.80 -9.41 7.09
CA THR A 76 -0.96 -8.32 6.58
C THR A 76 -0.19 -8.76 5.33
N LYS A 77 0.36 -9.98 5.31
CA LYS A 77 1.05 -10.51 4.13
C LYS A 77 0.12 -10.61 2.91
N ILE A 78 -1.09 -11.15 3.09
CA ILE A 78 -2.09 -11.24 2.01
C ILE A 78 -2.43 -9.85 1.48
N ALA A 79 -2.73 -8.90 2.38
CA ALA A 79 -3.02 -7.52 1.98
C ALA A 79 -1.85 -6.85 1.25
N LEU A 80 -0.61 -7.16 1.62
CA LEU A 80 0.59 -6.64 0.98
C LEU A 80 0.81 -7.25 -0.40
N GLU A 81 0.57 -8.55 -0.56
CA GLU A 81 0.62 -9.24 -1.86
C GLU A 81 -0.44 -8.70 -2.82
N ASP A 82 -1.66 -8.48 -2.36
CA ASP A 82 -2.72 -7.89 -3.18
C ASP A 82 -2.41 -6.42 -3.53
N SER A 83 -1.89 -5.64 -2.58
CA SER A 83 -1.40 -4.28 -2.83
C SER A 83 -0.27 -4.26 -3.87
N ALA A 84 0.67 -5.21 -3.81
CA ALA A 84 1.75 -5.32 -4.79
C ALA A 84 1.22 -5.63 -6.20
N LYS A 85 0.24 -6.54 -6.33
CA LYS A 85 -0.42 -6.81 -7.63
C LYS A 85 -1.12 -5.58 -8.18
N HIS A 86 -1.86 -4.85 -7.34
CA HIS A 86 -2.51 -3.61 -7.75
C HIS A 86 -1.50 -2.54 -8.17
N GLN A 87 -0.39 -2.40 -7.45
CA GLN A 87 0.69 -1.47 -7.82
C GLN A 87 1.35 -1.86 -9.16
N GLU A 88 1.55 -3.14 -9.42
CA GLU A 88 2.08 -3.62 -10.70
C GLU A 88 1.12 -3.29 -11.86
N ALA A 89 -0.16 -3.57 -11.69
CA ALA A 89 -1.19 -3.24 -12.68
C ALA A 89 -1.27 -1.71 -12.94
N LEU A 90 -1.20 -0.91 -11.87
CA LEU A 90 -1.15 0.56 -11.97
C LEU A 90 0.11 1.04 -12.72
N ALA A 91 1.29 0.48 -12.42
CA ALA A 91 2.53 0.84 -13.10
C ALA A 91 2.46 0.53 -14.61
N LYS A 92 1.92 -0.64 -14.99
CA LYS A 92 1.70 -1.00 -16.40
C LYS A 92 0.75 -0.02 -17.09
N ALA A 93 -0.39 0.29 -16.45
CA ALA A 93 -1.35 1.26 -16.99
C ALA A 93 -0.73 2.66 -17.15
N GLN A 94 0.11 3.09 -16.20
CA GLN A 94 0.84 4.35 -16.30
C GLN A 94 1.81 4.37 -17.47
N ILE A 95 2.62 3.32 -17.67
CA ILE A 95 3.55 3.24 -18.81
C ILE A 95 2.80 3.35 -20.14
N LEU A 96 1.70 2.62 -20.28
CA LEU A 96 0.86 2.68 -21.48
C LEU A 96 0.26 4.07 -21.69
N SER A 97 -0.16 4.75 -20.61
CA SER A 97 -0.67 6.12 -20.69
C SER A 97 0.41 7.11 -21.17
N ILE A 98 1.66 6.93 -20.73
CA ILE A 98 2.81 7.74 -21.19
C ILE A 98 3.10 7.48 -22.66
N GLN A 99 3.05 6.21 -23.10
CA GLN A 99 3.22 5.86 -24.51
C GLN A 99 2.12 6.48 -25.38
N ALA A 100 0.86 6.45 -24.93
CA ALA A 100 -0.24 7.11 -25.61
C ALA A 100 -0.01 8.62 -25.71
N ALA A 101 0.40 9.28 -24.62
CA ALA A 101 0.72 10.70 -24.62
C ALA A 101 1.86 11.05 -25.60
N ALA A 102 2.94 10.25 -25.64
CA ALA A 102 4.04 10.45 -26.57
C ALA A 102 3.57 10.36 -28.04
N LYS A 103 2.73 9.37 -28.36
CA LYS A 103 2.13 9.24 -29.70
C LYS A 103 1.23 10.42 -30.06
N PHE A 104 0.50 10.98 -29.10
CA PHE A 104 -0.28 12.20 -29.33
C PHE A 104 0.60 13.41 -29.62
N GLU A 105 1.74 13.55 -28.96
CA GLU A 105 2.71 14.61 -29.28
C GLU A 105 3.30 14.45 -30.69
N GLU A 106 3.58 13.21 -31.12
CA GLU A 106 3.98 12.95 -32.52
C GLU A 106 2.90 13.37 -33.52
N ILE A 107 1.62 13.10 -33.23
CA ILE A 107 0.50 13.52 -34.09
C ILE A 107 0.42 15.05 -34.16
N LYS A 108 0.57 15.75 -33.02
CA LYS A 108 0.60 17.22 -32.99
C LYS A 108 1.75 17.77 -33.83
N PHE A 109 2.93 17.15 -33.74
CA PHE A 109 4.07 17.51 -34.57
C PHE A 109 3.72 17.41 -36.06
N TRP A 110 3.19 16.27 -36.52
CA TRP A 110 2.80 16.10 -37.92
C TRP A 110 1.70 17.07 -38.36
N SER A 111 0.74 17.39 -37.49
CA SER A 111 -0.25 18.43 -37.76
C SER A 111 0.39 19.79 -37.99
N SER A 112 1.40 20.15 -37.18
CA SER A 112 2.13 21.41 -37.34
C SER A 112 2.94 21.47 -38.64
N GLU A 113 3.46 20.33 -39.11
CA GLU A 113 4.14 20.21 -40.41
C GLU A 113 3.16 20.50 -41.56
N VAL A 114 1.97 19.92 -41.51
CA VAL A 114 0.90 20.15 -42.50
C VAL A 114 0.48 21.62 -42.53
N GLU A 115 0.35 22.23 -41.36
CA GLU A 115 0.02 23.65 -41.23
C GLU A 115 1.12 24.54 -41.81
N ARG A 116 2.40 24.24 -41.52
CA ARG A 116 3.53 24.96 -42.13
C ARG A 116 3.48 24.88 -43.65
N CYS A 117 3.23 23.70 -44.22
CA CYS A 117 3.08 23.53 -45.66
C CYS A 117 1.92 24.34 -46.23
N THR A 118 0.81 24.41 -45.51
CA THR A 118 -0.37 25.20 -45.89
C THR A 118 -0.06 26.71 -45.91
N ILE A 119 0.64 27.21 -44.90
CA ILE A 119 1.11 28.60 -44.84
C ILE A 119 2.10 28.92 -45.97
N ALA A 120 2.98 27.98 -46.31
CA ALA A 120 3.94 28.14 -47.40
C ALA A 120 3.25 28.24 -48.77
N THR A 121 2.29 27.35 -49.05
CA THR A 121 1.45 27.42 -50.27
C THR A 121 0.68 28.74 -50.35
N ASN A 122 0.00 29.16 -49.27
CA ASN A 122 -0.78 30.41 -49.27
C ASN A 122 0.06 31.67 -49.51
N ASN A 123 1.33 31.65 -49.09
CA ASN A 123 2.25 32.78 -49.26
C ASN A 123 3.19 32.64 -50.47
N ASN A 124 3.00 31.61 -51.30
CA ASN A 124 3.85 31.28 -52.45
C ASN A 124 5.36 31.19 -52.09
N ARG A 125 5.66 30.60 -50.93
CA ARG A 125 7.03 30.46 -50.39
C ARG A 125 7.54 29.03 -50.56
N LYS A 126 8.85 28.90 -50.79
CA LYS A 126 9.53 27.59 -50.75
C LYS A 126 9.46 27.03 -49.32
N THR A 127 9.28 25.72 -49.20
CA THR A 127 9.34 25.03 -47.91
C THR A 127 10.31 23.87 -47.99
N TRP A 128 10.59 23.25 -46.86
CA TRP A 128 11.47 22.09 -46.76
C TRP A 128 10.71 20.92 -46.15
N ASN A 129 11.02 19.72 -46.63
CA ASN A 129 10.64 18.50 -45.93
C ASN A 129 11.67 18.14 -44.84
N LEU A 130 11.34 17.17 -44.00
CA LEU A 130 12.21 16.68 -42.93
C LEU A 130 13.53 16.06 -43.44
N ASN A 131 13.60 15.68 -44.72
CA ASN A 131 14.80 15.12 -45.36
C ASN A 131 15.71 16.21 -45.97
N GLY A 132 15.39 17.50 -45.76
CA GLY A 132 16.13 18.63 -46.31
C GLY A 132 15.89 18.91 -47.79
N LYS A 133 14.98 18.19 -48.45
CA LYS A 133 14.55 18.50 -49.83
C LYS A 133 13.71 19.78 -49.82
N GLN A 134 14.07 20.72 -50.69
CA GLN A 134 13.24 21.88 -50.98
C GLN A 134 11.99 21.44 -51.77
N LEU A 135 10.84 21.91 -51.34
CA LEU A 135 9.56 21.76 -52.01
C LEU A 135 9.14 23.14 -52.54
N PHE A 136 8.92 23.24 -53.85
CA PHE A 136 8.59 24.51 -54.50
C PHE A 136 7.27 24.46 -55.27
N THR A 137 6.94 23.33 -55.89
CA THR A 137 5.69 23.21 -56.64
C THR A 137 4.55 22.80 -55.71
N ASP A 138 3.33 23.27 -56.02
CA ASP A 138 2.14 22.91 -55.25
C ASP A 138 1.90 21.38 -55.22
N GLU A 139 2.30 20.68 -56.28
CA GLU A 139 2.24 19.22 -56.38
C GLU A 139 3.21 18.53 -55.41
N GLU A 140 4.45 19.02 -55.28
CA GLU A 140 5.42 18.52 -54.30
C GLU A 140 4.96 18.76 -52.85
N ILE A 141 4.39 19.95 -52.59
CA ILE A 141 3.85 20.30 -51.26
C ILE A 141 2.59 19.46 -50.96
N HIS A 142 1.74 19.21 -51.96
CA HIS A 142 0.57 18.34 -51.82
C HIS A 142 0.98 16.88 -51.54
N GLY A 143 1.94 16.33 -52.27
CA GLY A 143 2.48 14.99 -52.04
C GLY A 143 3.08 14.83 -50.64
N TYR A 144 3.82 15.82 -50.15
CA TYR A 144 4.34 15.81 -48.79
C TYR A 144 3.22 15.86 -47.73
N ARG A 145 2.20 16.70 -47.91
CA ARG A 145 1.04 16.73 -46.99
C ARG A 145 0.31 15.39 -46.93
N LEU A 146 0.09 14.74 -48.08
CA LEU A 146 -0.48 13.39 -48.14
C LEU A 146 0.36 12.38 -47.34
N SER A 147 1.70 12.47 -47.43
CA SER A 147 2.59 11.61 -46.64
C SER A 147 2.49 11.87 -45.12
N CYS A 148 2.37 13.14 -44.70
CA CYS A 148 2.15 13.50 -43.30
C CYS A 148 0.81 12.97 -42.80
N PHE A 149 -0.27 13.10 -43.59
CA PHE A 149 -1.58 12.55 -43.24
C PHE A 149 -1.56 11.03 -43.14
N ALA A 150 -0.86 10.33 -44.03
CA ALA A 150 -0.69 8.88 -43.95
C ALA A 150 0.05 8.46 -42.66
N MET A 151 1.06 9.23 -42.25
CA MET A 151 1.78 8.98 -41.00
C MET A 151 0.89 9.23 -39.77
N MET A 152 0.09 10.31 -39.78
CA MET A 152 -0.88 10.59 -38.72
C MET A 152 -1.95 9.49 -38.62
N ASP A 153 -2.50 9.01 -39.74
CA ASP A 153 -3.48 7.92 -39.74
C ASP A 153 -2.88 6.62 -39.19
N LYS A 154 -1.62 6.33 -39.52
CA LYS A 154 -0.88 5.19 -38.95
C LYS A 154 -0.75 5.31 -37.42
N LEU A 155 -0.31 6.47 -36.92
CA LEU A 155 -0.17 6.72 -35.49
C LEU A 155 -1.50 6.68 -34.74
N LEU A 156 -2.59 7.16 -35.37
CA LEU A 156 -3.95 7.07 -34.83
C LEU A 156 -4.45 5.63 -34.73
N LYS A 157 -4.08 4.76 -35.67
CA LYS A 157 -4.40 3.32 -35.59
C LYS A 157 -3.62 2.64 -34.46
N GLU A 158 -2.32 2.94 -34.34
CA GLU A 158 -1.48 2.43 -33.24
C GLU A 158 -2.00 2.87 -31.88
N SER A 159 -2.39 4.14 -31.71
CA SER A 159 -2.90 4.63 -30.43
C SER A 159 -4.24 4.01 -30.04
N LYS A 160 -5.15 3.77 -31.01
CA LYS A 160 -6.40 3.04 -30.77
C LYS A 160 -6.15 1.61 -30.30
N LEU A 161 -5.14 0.93 -30.86
CA LEU A 161 -4.79 -0.44 -30.46
C LEU A 161 -4.28 -0.47 -29.01
N LEU A 162 -3.41 0.49 -28.64
CA LEU A 162 -2.95 0.65 -27.26
C LEU A 162 -4.09 0.97 -26.28
N GLN A 163 -5.07 1.78 -26.69
CA GLN A 163 -6.25 2.08 -25.85
C GLN A 163 -7.08 0.83 -25.55
N VAL A 164 -7.26 -0.07 -26.52
CA VAL A 164 -7.94 -1.34 -26.33
C VAL A 164 -7.18 -2.24 -25.35
N GLU A 165 -5.85 -2.32 -25.49
CA GLU A 165 -5.00 -3.09 -24.57
C GLU A 165 -5.07 -2.57 -23.13
N VAL A 166 -5.09 -1.25 -22.93
CA VAL A 166 -5.30 -0.62 -21.61
C VAL A 166 -6.67 -0.99 -21.04
N GLU A 167 -7.72 -0.99 -21.86
CA GLU A 167 -9.07 -1.30 -21.41
C GLU A 167 -9.24 -2.79 -21.06
N ASP A 168 -8.55 -3.68 -21.74
CA ASP A 168 -8.52 -5.11 -21.41
C ASP A 168 -7.74 -5.37 -20.11
N LEU A 169 -6.61 -4.69 -19.88
CA LEU A 169 -5.89 -4.75 -18.60
C LEU A 169 -6.73 -4.22 -17.44
N ARG A 170 -7.57 -3.20 -17.67
CA ARG A 170 -8.49 -2.67 -16.64
C ARG A 170 -9.59 -3.66 -16.25
N LYS A 171 -9.98 -4.58 -17.15
CA LYS A 171 -11.02 -5.58 -16.90
C LYS A 171 -10.49 -6.85 -16.22
N GLN A 172 -9.18 -7.01 -16.11
CA GLN A 172 -8.59 -8.12 -15.36
C GLN A 172 -8.77 -7.87 -13.85
N PRO A 173 -9.36 -8.81 -13.10
CA PRO A 173 -9.63 -8.67 -11.67
C PRO A 173 -8.37 -8.63 -10.81
#